data_AF-A0A1W6S568-F1
#
_entry.id   AF-A0A1W6S568-F1
#
_cell.length_a   1.000
_cell.length_b   1.000
_cell.length_c   1.000
_cell.angle_alpha   90.00
_cell.angle_beta   90.00
_cell.angle_gamma   90.00
#
_symmetry.space_group_name_H-M   'P 1'
#
loop_
_entity.id
_entity.type
_entity.pdbx_description
1 polymer ?
#
loop_
_entity_poly.entity_id
_entity_poly.type
_entity_poly.pdbx_seq_one_letter_code
_entity_poly.pdbx_strand_id
1 'polypeptide(L)'
;VDTIINRLGAKPLVIQLPIGAESEFEGVVDLVEMRALTWRGDSKGDVTMGAKYEIEPIPADLQEKAEEYRAALIEAVAEASDELMNKYLEGEEFTTEEIKAGIRHLTINSLVYPVLCGSAFKNRGVQPMLDAVVAYLPNPLDVPNIKGHDIRDEEVVLERAADANAPFSALAFKVVTHPFFGRLTYIRVYSGHAASGAQVMNATKQKKERIGKLFQMHANKENPVEEITTGHIYAAIGLKDTTTGDTLCDLQNPIVLESMSFPEPVISVAIEP
;
A
#
# COMPACT_ATOMS: atom_id res chain seq x y z
N VAL A 1 6.70 14.34 15.26
CA VAL A 1 5.37 13.85 14.84
C VAL A 1 4.30 14.93 14.86
N ASP A 2 4.49 16.00 15.64
CA ASP A 2 3.55 17.13 15.79
C ASP A 2 3.12 17.77 14.47
N THR A 3 3.99 17.82 13.46
CA THR A 3 3.62 18.31 12.12
C THR A 3 2.50 17.48 11.48
N ILE A 4 2.50 16.16 11.68
CA ILE A 4 1.43 15.26 11.20
C ILE A 4 0.11 15.63 11.87
N ILE A 5 0.13 15.83 13.18
CA ILE A 5 -1.06 16.20 13.96
C ILE A 5 -1.55 17.59 13.54
N ASN A 6 -0.68 18.60 13.62
CA ASN A 6 -1.06 20.00 13.49
C ASN A 6 -1.42 20.42 12.05
N ARG A 7 -0.84 19.77 11.04
CA ARG A 7 -1.10 20.13 9.62
C ARG A 7 -2.06 19.20 8.91
N LEU A 8 -2.08 17.91 9.28
CA LEU A 8 -2.91 16.91 8.59
C LEU A 8 -4.12 16.48 9.41
N GLY A 9 -4.18 16.79 10.72
CA GLY A 9 -5.26 16.33 11.60
C GLY A 9 -5.27 14.81 11.82
N ALA A 10 -4.17 14.13 11.53
CA ALA A 10 -4.05 12.68 11.63
C ALA A 10 -3.54 12.24 13.01
N LYS A 11 -3.88 11.01 13.44
CA LYS A 11 -3.41 10.38 14.69
C LYS A 11 -2.17 9.49 14.38
N PRO A 12 -0.93 9.99 14.55
CA PRO A 12 0.26 9.17 14.37
C PRO A 12 0.39 8.13 15.49
N LEU A 13 0.83 6.93 15.15
CA LEU A 13 1.16 5.89 16.11
C LEU A 13 2.66 5.62 16.07
N VAL A 14 3.41 6.12 17.04
CA VAL A 14 4.87 5.96 17.07
C VAL A 14 5.20 4.53 17.46
N ILE A 15 5.78 3.78 16.52
CA ILE A 15 6.22 2.38 16.75
C ILE A 15 7.74 2.24 16.75
N GLN A 16 8.47 3.30 16.42
CA GLN A 16 9.92 3.35 16.46
C GLN A 16 10.46 4.69 16.97
N LEU A 17 11.60 4.66 17.64
CA LEU A 17 12.39 5.85 18.00
C LEU A 17 13.76 5.83 17.31
N PRO A 18 14.30 6.97 16.88
CA PRO A 18 15.65 7.00 16.30
C PRO A 18 16.73 6.88 17.39
N ILE A 19 17.82 6.17 17.06
CA ILE A 19 19.07 6.15 17.84
C ILE A 19 20.04 7.11 17.16
N GLY A 20 20.33 8.23 17.84
CA GLY A 20 21.06 9.37 17.28
C GLY A 20 20.21 10.20 16.31
N ALA A 21 20.80 11.26 15.76
CA ALA A 21 20.15 12.15 14.79
C ALA A 21 21.14 12.58 13.70
N GLU A 22 20.61 13.00 12.54
CA GLU A 22 21.40 13.57 11.44
C GLU A 22 22.61 12.69 11.04
N SER A 23 23.84 13.19 11.23
CA SER A 23 25.09 12.45 10.99
C SER A 23 25.26 11.25 11.91
N GLU A 24 24.81 11.36 13.15
CA GLU A 24 24.97 10.38 14.24
C GLU A 24 23.85 9.32 14.26
N PHE A 25 22.84 9.44 13.39
CA PHE A 25 21.76 8.45 13.29
C PHE A 25 22.31 7.06 12.93
N GLU A 26 22.31 6.12 13.87
CA GLU A 26 22.91 4.79 13.74
C GLU A 26 21.94 3.62 13.82
N GLY A 27 20.72 3.86 14.28
CA GLY A 27 19.74 2.79 14.48
C GLY A 27 18.35 3.28 14.82
N VAL A 28 17.47 2.34 15.09
CA VAL A 28 16.11 2.59 15.56
C VAL A 28 15.80 1.67 16.74
N VAL A 29 15.04 2.16 17.70
CA VAL A 29 14.39 1.35 18.73
C VAL A 29 13.05 0.88 18.19
N ASP A 30 12.84 -0.42 18.17
CA ASP A 30 11.56 -1.06 17.90
C ASP A 30 10.77 -1.15 19.21
N LEU A 31 9.68 -0.38 19.31
CA LEU A 31 8.85 -0.31 20.52
C LEU A 31 7.88 -1.50 20.65
N VAL A 32 7.68 -2.25 19.57
CA VAL A 32 6.79 -3.43 19.56
C VAL A 32 7.51 -4.61 20.20
N GLU A 33 8.77 -4.84 19.82
CA GLU A 33 9.59 -5.92 20.36
C GLU A 33 10.58 -5.47 21.46
N MET A 34 10.59 -4.17 21.79
CA MET A 34 11.45 -3.55 22.81
C MET A 34 12.93 -3.89 22.66
N ARG A 35 13.46 -3.61 21.47
CA ARG A 35 14.86 -3.88 21.09
C ARG A 35 15.42 -2.78 20.19
N ALA A 36 16.73 -2.60 20.18
CA ALA A 36 17.42 -1.73 19.24
C ALA A 36 17.81 -2.50 17.97
N LEU A 37 17.58 -1.89 16.82
CA LEU A 37 18.07 -2.33 15.52
C LEU A 37 19.15 -1.34 15.08
N THR A 38 20.40 -1.78 15.00
CA THR A 38 21.56 -0.94 14.74
C THR A 38 22.23 -1.32 13.42
N TRP A 39 22.63 -0.30 12.65
CA TRP A 39 23.40 -0.47 11.41
C TRP A 39 24.78 0.15 11.59
N ARG A 40 25.59 -0.48 12.45
CA ARG A 40 26.99 -0.12 12.66
C ARG A 40 27.82 -0.66 11.50
N GLY A 41 28.24 0.23 10.61
CA GLY A 41 29.14 -0.11 9.50
C GLY A 41 30.60 -0.18 9.99
N ASP A 42 31.46 -0.85 9.21
CA ASP A 42 32.90 -0.70 9.38
C ASP A 42 33.32 0.76 9.12
N SER A 43 34.59 1.09 9.38
CA SER A 43 35.17 2.44 9.44
C SER A 43 35.00 3.32 8.18
N LYS A 44 34.31 2.84 7.13
CA LYS A 44 34.00 3.58 5.89
C LYS A 44 32.52 3.93 5.70
N GLY A 45 31.65 3.60 6.66
CA GLY A 45 30.23 3.96 6.60
C GLY A 45 29.42 3.17 5.58
N ASP A 46 30.00 2.12 4.99
CA ASP A 46 29.31 1.22 4.06
C ASP A 46 28.59 0.14 4.88
N VAL A 47 27.36 0.42 5.27
CA VAL A 47 26.46 -0.58 5.84
C VAL A 47 26.06 -1.51 4.71
N THR A 48 26.80 -2.56 4.36
CA THR A 48 26.49 -3.63 3.37
C THR A 48 25.18 -3.50 2.55
N MET A 49 24.95 -2.39 1.83
CA MET A 49 23.64 -1.97 1.29
C MET A 49 22.40 -2.13 2.23
N GLY A 50 22.59 -2.05 3.55
CA GLY A 50 21.58 -2.27 4.58
C GLY A 50 21.18 -3.75 4.77
N ALA A 51 21.88 -4.69 4.13
CA ALA A 51 21.46 -6.10 4.08
C ALA A 51 21.35 -6.80 5.45
N LYS A 52 22.04 -6.29 6.47
CA LYS A 52 21.99 -6.79 7.84
C LYS A 52 22.04 -5.64 8.84
N TYR A 53 21.31 -5.82 9.94
CA TYR A 53 21.39 -5.02 11.16
C TYR A 53 21.68 -5.95 12.33
N GLU A 54 22.20 -5.38 13.40
CA GLU A 54 22.35 -6.08 14.68
C GLU A 54 21.12 -5.80 15.55
N ILE A 55 20.71 -6.81 16.32
CA ILE A 55 19.67 -6.68 17.33
C ILE A 55 20.39 -6.57 18.67
N GLU A 56 20.18 -5.45 19.35
CA GLU A 56 20.85 -5.10 20.60
C GLU A 56 19.81 -4.68 21.66
N PRO A 57 20.17 -4.69 22.96
CA PRO A 57 19.40 -4.00 23.98
C PRO A 57 19.25 -2.51 23.66
N ILE A 58 18.15 -1.91 24.13
CA ILE A 58 17.93 -0.47 23.99
C ILE A 58 19.05 0.29 24.73
N PRO A 59 19.67 1.32 24.11
CA PRO A 59 20.65 2.16 24.79
C PRO A 59 20.09 2.76 26.08
N ALA A 60 20.90 2.80 27.15
CA ALA A 60 20.45 3.21 28.47
C ALA A 60 19.88 4.65 28.51
N ASP A 61 20.41 5.54 27.68
CA ASP A 61 19.94 6.91 27.50
C ASP A 61 18.57 7.01 26.79
N LEU A 62 18.16 5.97 26.08
CA LEU A 62 16.86 5.88 25.41
C LEU A 62 15.84 5.01 26.14
N GLN A 63 16.23 4.28 27.19
CA GLN A 63 15.37 3.33 27.89
C GLN A 63 14.10 3.98 28.45
N GLU A 64 14.25 5.07 29.21
CA GLU A 64 13.12 5.80 29.81
C GLU A 64 12.15 6.33 28.74
N LYS A 65 12.71 6.87 27.65
CA LYS A 65 11.92 7.37 26.53
C LYS A 65 11.22 6.24 25.77
N ALA A 66 11.87 5.09 25.61
CA ALA A 66 11.26 3.93 24.97
C ALA A 66 10.10 3.39 25.80
N GLU A 67 10.21 3.39 27.12
CA GLU A 67 9.12 3.00 28.03
C GLU A 67 7.94 3.97 27.97
N GLU A 68 8.20 5.28 27.98
CA GLU A 68 7.18 6.33 27.82
C GLU A 68 6.38 6.14 26.51
N TYR A 69 7.10 6.04 25.38
CA TYR A 69 6.46 5.88 24.07
C TYR A 69 5.82 4.50 23.90
N ARG A 70 6.34 3.46 24.55
CA ARG A 70 5.67 2.15 24.58
C ARG A 70 4.38 2.21 25.35
N ALA A 71 4.33 2.89 26.50
CA ALA A 71 3.08 3.04 27.25
C ALA A 71 1.99 3.73 26.39
N ALA A 72 2.35 4.82 25.69
CA ALA A 72 1.45 5.50 24.76
C ALA A 72 1.04 4.62 23.56
N LEU A 73 1.95 3.78 23.04
CA LEU A 73 1.65 2.79 22.01
C LEU A 73 0.63 1.77 22.50
N ILE A 74 0.84 1.19 23.69
CA ILE A 74 -0.08 0.19 24.27
C ILE A 74 -1.46 0.80 24.55
N GLU A 75 -1.51 2.01 25.11
CA GLU A 75 -2.76 2.74 25.34
C GLU A 75 -3.54 2.92 24.03
N ALA A 76 -2.88 3.36 22.95
CA ALA A 76 -3.53 3.53 21.66
C ALA A 76 -3.97 2.19 21.04
N VAL A 77 -3.17 1.13 21.21
CA VAL A 77 -3.51 -0.23 20.72
C VAL A 77 -4.68 -0.84 21.48
N ALA A 78 -4.86 -0.49 22.76
CA ALA A 78 -5.99 -0.94 23.56
C ALA A 78 -7.34 -0.52 22.98
N GLU A 79 -7.40 0.61 22.25
CA GLU A 79 -8.61 1.07 21.54
C GLU A 79 -9.01 0.16 20.37
N ALA A 80 -8.19 -0.81 19.96
CA ALA A 80 -8.47 -1.65 18.80
C ALA A 80 -9.62 -2.65 19.04
N SER A 81 -9.87 -3.06 20.28
CA SER A 81 -10.99 -3.95 20.65
C SER A 81 -11.33 -3.88 22.14
N ASP A 82 -12.55 -4.26 22.50
CA ASP A 82 -13.00 -4.32 23.90
C ASP A 82 -12.13 -5.27 24.75
N GLU A 83 -11.64 -6.35 24.16
CA GLU A 83 -10.76 -7.31 24.84
C GLU A 83 -9.41 -6.68 25.22
N LEU A 84 -8.78 -5.96 24.29
CA LEU A 84 -7.52 -5.27 24.55
C LEU A 84 -7.72 -4.09 25.52
N MET A 85 -8.85 -3.39 25.44
CA MET A 85 -9.20 -2.33 26.38
C MET A 85 -9.31 -2.87 27.82
N ASN A 86 -9.99 -4.00 28.02
CA ASN A 86 -10.11 -4.61 29.35
C ASN A 86 -8.75 -5.03 29.91
N LYS A 87 -7.91 -5.68 29.10
CA LYS A 87 -6.53 -6.02 29.49
C LYS A 87 -5.72 -4.80 29.96
N TYR A 88 -5.82 -3.70 29.22
CA TYR A 88 -5.14 -2.46 29.57
C TYR A 88 -5.62 -1.90 30.93
N LEU A 89 -6.94 -1.88 31.16
CA LEU A 89 -7.53 -1.41 32.42
C LEU A 89 -7.18 -2.30 33.62
N GLU A 90 -7.01 -3.60 33.39
CA GLU A 90 -6.59 -4.58 34.40
C GLU A 90 -5.07 -4.58 34.64
N GLY A 91 -4.30 -3.84 33.82
CA GLY A 91 -2.84 -3.75 33.91
C GLY A 91 -2.14 -5.01 33.41
N GLU A 92 -2.78 -5.81 32.57
CA GLU A 92 -2.18 -7.00 31.96
C GLU A 92 -1.20 -6.62 30.85
N GLU A 93 -0.10 -7.37 30.73
CA GLU A 93 0.88 -7.17 29.67
C GLU A 93 0.35 -7.69 28.32
N PHE A 94 0.54 -6.89 27.27
CA PHE A 94 0.20 -7.27 25.91
C PHE A 94 1.33 -8.11 25.31
N THR A 95 0.97 -9.20 24.65
CA THR A 95 1.92 -9.95 23.83
C THR A 95 2.27 -9.19 22.55
N THR A 96 3.43 -9.48 21.97
CA THR A 96 3.86 -8.87 20.69
C THR A 96 2.85 -9.08 19.57
N GLU A 97 2.20 -10.26 19.53
CA GLU A 97 1.20 -10.58 18.51
C GLU A 97 -0.08 -9.76 18.69
N GLU A 98 -0.55 -9.56 19.93
CA GLU A 98 -1.67 -8.68 20.22
C GLU A 98 -1.38 -7.23 19.83
N ILE A 99 -0.16 -6.75 20.12
CA ILE A 99 0.27 -5.40 19.72
C ILE A 99 0.24 -5.29 18.18
N LYS A 100 0.84 -6.24 17.46
CA LYS A 100 0.86 -6.24 16.00
C LYS A 100 -0.55 -6.30 15.40
N ALA A 101 -1.42 -7.15 15.95
CA ALA A 101 -2.81 -7.28 15.50
C ALA A 101 -3.61 -5.99 15.74
N GLY A 102 -3.46 -5.35 16.89
CA GLY A 102 -4.12 -4.08 17.19
C GLY A 102 -3.62 -2.93 16.31
N ILE A 103 -2.30 -2.82 16.09
CA ILE A 103 -1.73 -1.86 15.13
C ILE A 103 -2.33 -2.06 13.74
N ARG A 104 -2.36 -3.32 13.25
CA ARG A 104 -2.92 -3.66 11.94
C ARG A 104 -4.39 -3.28 11.84
N HIS A 105 -5.20 -3.64 12.85
CA HIS A 105 -6.63 -3.31 12.88
C HIS A 105 -6.87 -1.81 12.79
N LEU A 106 -6.17 -1.01 13.60
CA LEU A 106 -6.31 0.44 13.59
C LEU A 106 -5.81 1.06 12.27
N THR A 107 -4.76 0.49 11.67
CA THR A 107 -4.18 0.95 10.40
C THR A 107 -5.12 0.70 9.22
N ILE A 108 -5.68 -0.51 9.10
CA ILE A 108 -6.59 -0.88 8.00
C ILE A 108 -7.88 -0.04 8.06
N ASN A 109 -8.38 0.25 9.25
CA ASN A 109 -9.54 1.12 9.46
C ASN A 109 -9.21 2.62 9.37
N SER A 110 -7.97 2.99 9.04
CA SER A 110 -7.53 4.40 8.94
C SER A 110 -7.76 5.23 10.20
N LEU A 111 -7.71 4.59 11.38
CA LEU A 111 -7.89 5.26 12.68
C LEU A 111 -6.57 5.82 13.22
N VAL A 112 -5.45 5.17 12.87
CA VAL A 112 -4.10 5.60 13.21
C VAL A 112 -3.14 5.38 12.04
N TYR A 113 -2.01 6.07 12.07
CA TYR A 113 -0.97 5.94 11.05
C TYR A 113 0.37 5.56 11.70
N PRO A 114 0.84 4.30 11.55
CA PRO A 114 2.12 3.87 12.10
C PRO A 114 3.28 4.74 11.60
N VAL A 115 4.05 5.29 12.53
CA VAL A 115 5.22 6.14 12.26
C VAL A 115 6.49 5.36 12.56
N LEU A 116 7.30 5.23 11.51
CA LEU A 116 8.61 4.62 11.53
C LEU A 116 9.68 5.68 11.24
N CYS A 117 10.94 5.35 11.50
CA CYS A 117 12.06 6.22 11.16
C CYS A 117 13.17 5.45 10.46
N GLY A 118 13.96 6.16 9.65
CA GLY A 118 15.02 5.56 8.84
C GLY A 118 15.64 6.58 7.90
N SER A 119 16.75 6.19 7.28
CA SER A 119 17.44 6.94 6.24
C SER A 119 17.66 6.05 5.03
N ALA A 120 16.84 6.26 3.99
CA ALA A 120 17.03 5.58 2.70
C ALA A 120 18.38 5.94 2.06
N PHE A 121 18.84 7.18 2.24
CA PHE A 121 20.13 7.63 1.74
C PHE A 121 21.32 6.89 2.39
N LYS A 122 21.23 6.61 3.70
CA LYS A 122 22.25 5.84 4.44
C LYS A 122 21.97 4.33 4.49
N ASN A 123 20.91 3.84 3.83
CA ASN A 123 20.45 2.46 3.88
C ASN A 123 20.17 1.92 5.31
N ARG A 124 19.61 2.74 6.20
CA ARG A 124 19.27 2.38 7.59
C ARG A 124 17.76 2.46 7.81
N GLY A 125 17.14 1.43 8.40
CA GLY A 125 15.70 1.42 8.70
C GLY A 125 14.76 1.10 7.52
N VAL A 126 15.29 0.83 6.32
CA VAL A 126 14.44 0.46 5.15
C VAL A 126 13.83 -0.93 5.34
N GLN A 127 14.59 -1.86 5.91
CA GLN A 127 14.19 -3.25 6.14
C GLN A 127 13.00 -3.35 7.09
N PRO A 128 13.05 -2.80 8.33
CA PRO A 128 11.90 -2.85 9.22
C PRO A 128 10.70 -2.05 8.70
N MET A 129 10.92 -1.06 7.81
CA MET A 129 9.81 -0.41 7.10
C MET A 129 9.10 -1.35 6.13
N LEU A 130 9.84 -2.18 5.39
CA LEU A 130 9.24 -3.22 4.54
C LEU A 130 8.55 -4.30 5.36
N ASP A 131 9.09 -4.67 6.53
CA ASP A 131 8.44 -5.60 7.45
C ASP A 131 7.10 -5.02 7.95
N ALA A 132 7.07 -3.72 8.28
CA ALA A 132 5.86 -3.02 8.68
C ALA A 132 4.82 -2.90 7.56
N VAL A 133 5.24 -2.78 6.30
CA VAL A 133 4.33 -2.85 5.13
C VAL A 133 3.59 -4.17 5.13
N VAL A 134 4.29 -5.29 5.31
CA VAL A 134 3.64 -6.62 5.34
C VAL A 134 2.78 -6.78 6.59
N ALA A 135 3.26 -6.34 7.74
CA ALA A 135 2.58 -6.52 9.03
C ALA A 135 1.30 -5.69 9.15
N TYR A 136 1.29 -4.43 8.67
CA TYR A 136 0.26 -3.46 9.02
C TYR A 136 -0.57 -2.93 7.85
N LEU A 137 -0.08 -2.99 6.59
CA LEU A 137 -0.87 -2.56 5.45
C LEU A 137 -1.87 -3.65 4.98
N PRO A 138 -3.00 -3.24 4.37
CA PRO A 138 -4.02 -4.17 3.91
C PRO A 138 -3.53 -5.01 2.72
N ASN A 139 -4.03 -6.22 2.64
CA ASN A 139 -4.03 -7.02 1.42
C ASN A 139 -5.39 -6.85 0.69
N PRO A 140 -5.54 -7.35 -0.56
CA PRO A 140 -6.77 -7.18 -1.33
C PRO A 140 -8.06 -7.77 -0.71
N LEU A 141 -7.94 -8.66 0.28
CA LEU A 141 -9.07 -9.24 1.02
C LEU A 141 -9.44 -8.45 2.27
N ASP A 142 -8.56 -7.57 2.74
CA ASP A 142 -8.82 -6.72 3.92
C ASP A 142 -9.60 -5.45 3.57
N VAL A 143 -9.83 -5.20 2.28
CA VAL A 143 -10.57 -4.04 1.79
C VAL A 143 -11.99 -4.45 1.36
N PRO A 144 -13.00 -3.59 1.53
CA PRO A 144 -14.35 -3.86 1.06
C PRO A 144 -14.39 -4.17 -0.44
N ASN A 145 -15.43 -4.88 -0.87
CA ASN A 145 -15.72 -5.10 -2.28
C ASN A 145 -15.72 -3.78 -3.05
N ILE A 146 -15.16 -3.79 -4.27
CA ILE A 146 -15.18 -2.59 -5.09
C ILE A 146 -16.63 -2.29 -5.51
N LYS A 147 -17.01 -1.04 -5.38
CA LYS A 147 -18.31 -0.54 -5.82
C LYS A 147 -18.20 0.05 -7.22
N GLY A 148 -19.28 -0.11 -7.97
CA GLY A 148 -19.48 0.51 -9.28
C GLY A 148 -20.96 0.70 -9.53
N HIS A 149 -21.34 1.03 -10.75
CA HIS A 149 -22.72 1.21 -11.16
C HIS A 149 -23.05 0.47 -12.47
N ASP A 150 -24.35 0.31 -12.73
CA ASP A 150 -24.84 -0.21 -14.01
C ASP A 150 -24.56 0.76 -15.15
N ILE A 151 -24.21 0.24 -16.33
CA ILE A 151 -23.88 1.05 -17.51
C ILE A 151 -25.06 1.94 -17.98
N ARG A 152 -26.30 1.55 -17.64
CA ARG A 152 -27.52 2.24 -18.07
C ARG A 152 -28.06 3.18 -17.00
N ASP A 153 -27.69 2.97 -15.75
CA ASP A 153 -28.25 3.68 -14.60
C ASP A 153 -27.21 3.79 -13.47
N GLU A 154 -26.70 5.01 -13.25
CA GLU A 154 -25.69 5.29 -12.23
C GLU A 154 -26.23 5.14 -10.80
N GLU A 155 -27.54 5.19 -10.59
CA GLU A 155 -28.16 5.02 -9.27
C GLU A 155 -28.14 3.55 -8.81
N VAL A 156 -28.01 2.62 -9.75
CA VAL A 156 -27.93 1.18 -9.46
C VAL A 156 -26.51 0.80 -9.09
N VAL A 157 -26.23 0.75 -7.79
CA VAL A 157 -24.93 0.33 -7.25
C VAL A 157 -24.73 -1.18 -7.40
N LEU A 158 -23.60 -1.55 -8.00
CA LEU A 158 -23.13 -2.92 -8.14
C LEU A 158 -21.85 -3.11 -7.33
N GLU A 159 -21.62 -4.34 -6.87
CA GLU A 159 -20.41 -4.70 -6.14
C GLU A 159 -19.67 -5.86 -6.81
N ARG A 160 -18.34 -5.85 -6.70
CA ARG A 160 -17.47 -6.94 -7.13
C ARG A 160 -16.59 -7.38 -5.98
N ALA A 161 -16.75 -8.63 -5.58
CA ALA A 161 -15.89 -9.28 -4.61
C ALA A 161 -14.51 -9.57 -5.20
N ALA A 162 -13.49 -9.49 -4.35
CA ALA A 162 -12.12 -9.88 -4.68
C ALA A 162 -11.99 -11.42 -4.77
N ASP A 163 -12.68 -12.02 -5.74
CA ASP A 163 -12.69 -13.45 -6.02
C ASP A 163 -12.32 -13.71 -7.49
N ALA A 164 -11.43 -14.68 -7.73
CA ALA A 164 -11.00 -15.08 -9.06
C ALA A 164 -12.12 -15.75 -9.88
N ASN A 165 -13.16 -16.28 -9.22
CA ASN A 165 -14.34 -16.89 -9.87
C ASN A 165 -15.46 -15.89 -10.13
N ALA A 166 -15.39 -14.67 -9.56
CA ALA A 166 -16.36 -13.62 -9.84
C ALA A 166 -16.21 -13.10 -11.29
N PRO A 167 -17.21 -12.40 -11.85
CA PRO A 167 -17.08 -11.79 -13.16
C PRO A 167 -15.90 -10.81 -13.22
N PHE A 168 -15.19 -10.80 -14.35
CA PHE A 168 -14.00 -9.97 -14.52
C PHE A 168 -14.32 -8.47 -14.37
N SER A 169 -13.53 -7.76 -13.56
CA SER A 169 -13.52 -6.31 -13.51
C SER A 169 -12.12 -5.77 -13.19
N ALA A 170 -11.72 -4.72 -13.90
CA ALA A 170 -10.43 -4.07 -13.75
C ALA A 170 -10.52 -2.57 -14.09
N LEU A 171 -9.68 -1.77 -13.45
CA LEU A 171 -9.55 -0.33 -13.71
C LEU A 171 -8.23 -0.06 -14.42
N ALA A 172 -8.29 0.64 -15.55
CA ALA A 172 -7.11 1.17 -16.22
C ALA A 172 -6.67 2.47 -15.53
N PHE A 173 -5.50 2.47 -14.88
CA PHE A 173 -5.05 3.63 -14.08
C PHE A 173 -3.85 4.36 -14.69
N LYS A 174 -3.20 3.79 -15.71
CA LYS A 174 -2.07 4.45 -16.38
C LYS A 174 -1.90 3.93 -17.79
N VAL A 175 -1.74 4.83 -18.76
CA VAL A 175 -1.35 4.51 -20.13
C VAL A 175 0.04 5.09 -20.38
N VAL A 176 0.95 4.27 -20.89
CA VAL A 176 2.30 4.71 -21.28
C VAL A 176 2.66 4.17 -22.65
N THR A 177 3.53 4.88 -23.35
CA THR A 177 4.14 4.39 -24.59
C THR A 177 5.48 3.77 -24.25
N HIS A 178 5.59 2.46 -24.46
CA HIS A 178 6.81 1.69 -24.30
C HIS A 178 7.59 1.62 -25.62
N PRO A 179 8.93 1.78 -25.62
CA PRO A 179 9.74 1.80 -26.85
C PRO A 179 9.59 0.54 -27.71
N PHE A 180 9.48 -0.64 -27.08
CA PHE A 180 9.43 -1.93 -27.79
C PHE A 180 8.03 -2.49 -27.98
N PHE A 181 7.09 -2.11 -27.11
CA PHE A 181 5.77 -2.74 -27.01
C PHE A 181 4.63 -1.79 -27.43
N GLY A 182 4.95 -0.54 -27.73
CA GLY A 182 3.96 0.48 -28.02
C GLY A 182 3.12 0.82 -26.80
N ARG A 183 1.82 1.02 -26.97
CA ARG A 183 0.92 1.45 -25.90
C ARG A 183 0.68 0.34 -24.88
N LEU A 184 1.19 0.54 -23.66
CA LEU A 184 0.90 -0.28 -22.48
C LEU A 184 -0.18 0.40 -21.63
N THR A 185 -1.17 -0.38 -21.23
CA THR A 185 -2.23 0.05 -20.30
C THR A 185 -2.07 -0.74 -19.00
N TYR A 186 -1.76 -0.04 -17.92
CA TYR A 186 -1.71 -0.63 -16.59
C TYR A 186 -3.10 -0.74 -16.02
N ILE A 187 -3.42 -1.93 -15.53
CA ILE A 187 -4.73 -2.29 -15.01
C ILE A 187 -4.59 -2.88 -13.61
N ARG A 188 -5.50 -2.50 -12.72
CA ARG A 188 -5.73 -3.14 -11.43
C ARG A 188 -6.93 -4.07 -11.57
N VAL A 189 -6.77 -5.36 -11.32
CA VAL A 189 -7.88 -6.32 -11.35
C VAL A 189 -8.53 -6.38 -9.97
N TYR A 190 -9.83 -6.14 -9.93
CA TYR A 190 -10.63 -6.16 -8.69
C TYR A 190 -11.44 -7.44 -8.53
N SER A 191 -11.84 -8.08 -9.62
CA SER A 191 -12.55 -9.36 -9.59
C SER A 191 -12.32 -10.17 -10.84
N GLY A 192 -12.50 -11.48 -10.72
CA GLY A 192 -12.37 -12.44 -11.80
C GLY A 192 -10.96 -12.56 -12.34
N HIS A 193 -10.89 -13.10 -13.55
CA HIS A 193 -9.66 -13.27 -14.31
C HIS A 193 -9.92 -13.05 -15.80
N ALA A 194 -8.86 -12.80 -16.56
CA ALA A 194 -8.92 -12.74 -18.02
C ALA A 194 -7.62 -13.28 -18.63
N ALA A 195 -7.77 -14.06 -19.70
CA ALA A 195 -6.63 -14.59 -20.44
C ALA A 195 -6.13 -13.61 -21.51
N SER A 196 -4.87 -13.78 -21.89
CA SER A 196 -4.30 -13.21 -23.10
C SER A 196 -5.16 -13.59 -24.32
N GLY A 197 -5.52 -12.63 -25.16
CA GLY A 197 -6.43 -12.81 -26.29
C GLY A 197 -7.93 -12.68 -25.97
N ALA A 198 -8.32 -12.58 -24.69
CA ALA A 198 -9.71 -12.47 -24.26
C ALA A 198 -10.37 -11.18 -24.76
N GLN A 199 -11.67 -11.27 -25.04
CA GLN A 199 -12.50 -10.10 -25.31
C GLN A 199 -13.11 -9.59 -24.00
N VAL A 200 -12.96 -8.30 -23.75
CA VAL A 200 -13.52 -7.61 -22.58
C VAL A 200 -14.30 -6.40 -23.04
N MET A 201 -15.11 -5.82 -22.17
CA MET A 201 -15.78 -4.57 -22.46
C MET A 201 -15.11 -3.43 -21.71
N ASN A 202 -14.77 -2.36 -22.43
CA ASN A 202 -14.57 -1.04 -21.82
C ASN A 202 -15.96 -0.48 -21.49
N ALA A 203 -16.39 -0.63 -20.23
CA ALA A 203 -17.73 -0.27 -19.79
C ALA A 203 -17.95 1.25 -19.81
N THR A 204 -16.93 2.03 -19.46
CA THR A 204 -16.96 3.50 -19.47
C THR A 204 -17.26 4.06 -20.86
N LYS A 205 -16.73 3.43 -21.92
CA LYS A 205 -16.92 3.86 -23.31
C LYS A 205 -17.90 2.99 -24.09
N GLN A 206 -18.44 1.94 -23.46
CA GLN A 206 -19.30 0.93 -24.07
C GLN A 206 -18.71 0.32 -25.37
N LYS A 207 -17.40 0.06 -25.36
CA LYS A 207 -16.68 -0.53 -26.50
C LYS A 207 -16.12 -1.90 -26.16
N LYS A 208 -16.14 -2.81 -27.14
CA LYS A 208 -15.45 -4.10 -27.02
C LYS A 208 -13.96 -3.90 -27.27
N GLU A 209 -13.17 -4.46 -26.37
CA GLU A 209 -11.71 -4.45 -26.44
C GLU A 209 -11.19 -5.88 -26.46
N ARG A 210 -9.97 -6.06 -26.95
CA ARG A 210 -9.30 -7.35 -26.92
C ARG A 210 -7.97 -7.22 -26.21
N ILE A 211 -7.82 -7.97 -25.12
CA ILE A 211 -6.54 -8.08 -24.43
C ILE A 211 -5.59 -8.81 -25.38
N GLY A 212 -4.51 -8.13 -25.79
CA GLY A 212 -3.49 -8.70 -26.66
C GLY A 212 -2.52 -9.55 -25.87
N LYS A 213 -1.43 -8.95 -25.39
CA LYS A 213 -0.45 -9.59 -24.50
C LYS A 213 -0.52 -8.98 -23.11
N LEU A 214 -0.17 -9.77 -22.11
CA LEU A 214 -0.17 -9.40 -20.70
C LEU A 214 1.22 -9.52 -20.10
N PHE A 215 1.56 -8.60 -19.20
CA PHE A 215 2.84 -8.58 -18.51
C PHE A 215 2.65 -8.25 -17.03
N GLN A 216 3.45 -8.88 -16.18
CA GLN A 216 3.79 -8.35 -14.87
C GLN A 216 5.10 -7.57 -14.98
N MET A 217 5.04 -6.29 -14.61
CA MET A 217 6.19 -5.40 -14.67
C MET A 217 6.99 -5.56 -13.37
N HIS A 218 8.19 -6.14 -13.47
CA HIS A 218 9.15 -6.20 -12.36
C HIS A 218 10.12 -5.02 -12.48
N ALA A 219 10.90 -4.78 -11.41
CA ALA A 219 11.81 -3.64 -11.32
C ALA A 219 12.74 -3.45 -12.54
N ASN A 220 13.16 -4.54 -13.19
CA ASN A 220 14.09 -4.50 -14.33
C ASN A 220 13.67 -5.36 -15.53
N LYS A 221 12.47 -5.94 -15.52
CA LYS A 221 12.03 -6.87 -16.57
C LYS A 221 10.52 -6.93 -16.73
N GLU A 222 10.08 -7.13 -17.96
CA GLU A 222 8.70 -7.43 -18.32
C GLU A 222 8.51 -8.94 -18.36
N ASN A 223 7.79 -9.50 -17.38
CA ASN A 223 7.49 -10.94 -17.37
C ASN A 223 6.16 -11.16 -18.10
N PRO A 224 6.14 -11.83 -19.27
CA PRO A 224 4.89 -12.17 -19.93
C PRO A 224 4.09 -13.16 -19.07
N VAL A 225 2.79 -12.97 -19.02
CA VAL A 225 1.85 -13.86 -18.33
C VAL A 225 0.71 -14.26 -19.26
N GLU A 226 0.15 -15.44 -19.05
CA GLU A 226 -0.96 -15.96 -19.87
C GLU A 226 -2.32 -15.43 -19.41
N GLU A 227 -2.44 -15.09 -18.13
CA GLU A 227 -3.67 -14.59 -17.52
C GLU A 227 -3.41 -13.51 -16.46
N ILE A 228 -4.45 -12.73 -16.19
CA ILE A 228 -4.53 -11.80 -15.08
C ILE A 228 -5.61 -12.25 -14.11
N THR A 229 -5.40 -12.06 -12.81
CA THR A 229 -6.36 -12.42 -11.78
C THR A 229 -6.52 -11.32 -10.74
N THR A 230 -7.60 -11.38 -9.97
CA THR A 230 -7.95 -10.40 -8.93
C THR A 230 -6.82 -10.16 -7.92
N GLY A 231 -6.76 -8.95 -7.38
CA GLY A 231 -5.80 -8.57 -6.34
C GLY A 231 -4.42 -8.16 -6.87
N HIS A 232 -4.17 -8.31 -8.17
CA HIS A 232 -2.90 -7.99 -8.81
C HIS A 232 -2.99 -6.80 -9.78
N ILE A 233 -1.82 -6.30 -10.17
CA ILE A 233 -1.64 -5.22 -11.16
C ILE A 233 -0.85 -5.78 -12.33
N TYR A 234 -1.29 -5.45 -13.55
CA TYR A 234 -0.69 -5.92 -14.79
C TYR A 234 -0.59 -4.80 -15.81
N ALA A 235 0.21 -5.03 -16.86
CA ALA A 235 0.22 -4.22 -18.07
C ALA A 235 -0.35 -5.03 -19.25
N ALA A 236 -1.30 -4.44 -19.97
CA ALA A 236 -1.92 -5.02 -21.15
C ALA A 236 -1.55 -4.25 -22.42
N ILE A 237 -1.31 -4.98 -23.50
CA ILE A 237 -1.20 -4.47 -24.88
C ILE A 237 -2.49 -4.79 -25.63
N GLY A 238 -2.86 -4.00 -26.63
CA GLY A 238 -3.93 -4.32 -27.58
C GLY A 238 -5.25 -3.59 -27.33
N LEU A 239 -5.34 -2.88 -26.20
CA LEU A 239 -6.46 -2.01 -25.86
C LEU A 239 -6.34 -0.69 -26.64
N LYS A 240 -7.26 -0.45 -27.59
CA LYS A 240 -7.15 0.67 -28.54
C LYS A 240 -7.78 1.95 -28.00
N ASP A 241 -8.94 1.82 -27.40
CA ASP A 241 -9.77 2.91 -26.90
C ASP A 241 -9.60 3.13 -25.38
N THR A 242 -9.06 2.16 -24.63
CA THR A 242 -8.89 2.28 -23.17
C THR A 242 -7.91 3.35 -22.71
N THR A 243 -8.36 4.31 -21.92
CA THR A 243 -7.56 5.38 -21.29
C THR A 243 -7.55 5.26 -19.76
N THR A 244 -6.76 6.11 -19.09
CA THR A 244 -6.78 6.20 -17.62
C THR A 244 -8.18 6.56 -17.12
N GLY A 245 -8.65 5.86 -16.09
CA GLY A 245 -9.99 5.98 -15.51
C GLY A 245 -11.02 5.00 -16.10
N ASP A 246 -10.71 4.34 -17.22
CA ASP A 246 -11.67 3.44 -17.87
C ASP A 246 -11.78 2.09 -17.14
N THR A 247 -12.99 1.55 -17.09
CA THR A 247 -13.27 0.21 -16.55
C THR A 247 -13.27 -0.84 -17.66
N LEU A 248 -12.53 -1.94 -17.45
CA LEU A 248 -12.60 -3.16 -18.24
C LEU A 248 -13.38 -4.23 -17.47
N CYS A 249 -14.37 -4.86 -18.08
CA CYS A 249 -15.17 -5.87 -17.41
C CYS A 249 -15.59 -7.03 -18.33
N ASP A 250 -16.20 -8.05 -17.73
CA ASP A 250 -16.91 -9.12 -18.44
C ASP A 250 -18.03 -8.55 -19.34
N LEU A 251 -18.23 -9.18 -20.50
CA LEU A 251 -19.22 -8.75 -21.50
C LEU A 251 -20.66 -9.01 -21.07
N GLN A 252 -20.89 -10.05 -20.27
CA GLN A 252 -22.23 -10.45 -19.83
C GLN A 252 -22.60 -9.79 -18.50
N ASN A 253 -21.60 -9.38 -17.73
CA ASN A 253 -21.75 -8.78 -16.41
C ASN A 253 -21.10 -7.38 -16.38
N PRO A 254 -21.68 -6.41 -17.12
CA PRO A 254 -21.19 -5.04 -17.15
C PRO A 254 -21.11 -4.40 -15.76
N ILE A 255 -20.08 -3.59 -15.54
CA ILE A 255 -19.98 -2.69 -14.39
C ILE A 255 -19.08 -1.52 -14.77
N VAL A 256 -19.42 -0.31 -14.33
CA VAL A 256 -18.54 0.85 -14.39
C VAL A 256 -18.02 1.11 -12.98
N LEU A 257 -16.72 0.99 -12.78
CA LEU A 257 -16.07 1.32 -11.52
C LEU A 257 -15.91 2.84 -11.40
N GLU A 258 -15.88 3.33 -10.17
CA GLU A 258 -15.66 4.75 -9.92
C GLU A 258 -14.31 5.20 -10.50
N SER A 259 -14.36 6.22 -11.35
CA SER A 259 -13.18 6.79 -12.01
C SER A 259 -12.52 7.84 -11.13
N MET A 260 -11.21 8.03 -11.31
CA MET A 260 -10.46 9.08 -10.63
C MET A 260 -10.96 10.46 -11.09
N SER A 261 -11.31 11.34 -10.15
CA SER A 261 -11.57 12.75 -10.45
C SER A 261 -10.24 13.45 -10.76
N PHE A 262 -10.12 14.01 -11.96
CA PHE A 262 -8.95 14.83 -12.33
C PHE A 262 -9.23 16.29 -11.99
N PRO A 263 -8.35 16.97 -11.23
CA PRO A 263 -8.50 18.40 -10.98
C PRO A 263 -8.31 19.19 -12.27
N GLU A 264 -9.08 20.27 -12.43
CA GLU A 264 -8.96 21.14 -13.59
C GLU A 264 -7.58 21.84 -13.62
N PRO A 265 -6.96 21.99 -14.81
CA PRO A 265 -5.70 22.72 -14.94
C PRO A 265 -5.87 24.18 -14.50
N VAL A 266 -5.06 24.60 -13.52
CA VAL A 266 -5.05 25.99 -13.01
C VAL A 266 -4.08 26.91 -13.77
N ILE A 267 -3.30 26.36 -14.71
CA ILE A 267 -2.30 27.09 -15.51
C ILE A 267 -2.42 26.66 -16.97
N SER A 268 -2.35 27.63 -17.89
CA SER A 268 -2.26 27.40 -19.33
C SER A 268 -1.01 28.07 -19.90
N VAL A 269 -0.35 27.41 -20.86
CA VAL A 269 0.80 27.96 -21.60
C VAL A 269 0.49 27.89 -23.10
N ALA A 270 0.75 28.98 -23.83
CA ALA A 270 0.66 28.99 -25.28
C ALA A 270 1.95 28.44 -25.89
N ILE A 271 1.81 27.55 -26.88
CA ILE A 271 2.94 26.99 -27.65
C ILE A 271 2.71 27.38 -29.11
N GLU A 272 3.64 28.13 -29.67
CA GLU A 272 3.72 28.41 -31.10
C GLU A 272 4.88 27.57 -31.70
N PRO A 273 4.71 26.99 -32.90
CA PRO A 273 5.71 26.12 -33.53
C PRO A 273 6.97 26.87 -33.98
#